data_AF-A0A078ISS7-F1
#
_entry.id   AF-A0A078ISS7-F1
#
_cell.length_a   1.000
_cell.length_b   1.000
_cell.length_c   1.000
_cell.angle_alpha   90.00
_cell.angle_beta   90.00
_cell.angle_gamma   90.00
#
_symmetry.space_group_name_H-M   'P 1'
#
loop_
_entity.id
_entity.type
_entity.pdbx_description
1 polymer ?
#
loop_
_entity_poly.entity_id
_entity_poly.type
_entity_poly.pdbx_seq_one_letter_code
_entity_poly.pdbx_strand_id
1 'polypeptide(L)'
;MHHLRSKHRDCVPPILIAGHHFTVTSRHQDAAREYLEAYKLMPDSPLINLCVGAALINLALGFRLKNRHECLAQGFAFLYNNIRICSNSQESLYNVARAYHHVGLVTHAASYYEKVLAIYEKEYPMPKLTNEDPNVGEERKPVNCDLRKEAAHNLHLIYKHSGAFDLARQVLKDHCTF
;
A
#
# COMPACT_ATOMS: atom_id res chain seq x y z
N MET A 1 5.54 -23.81 -8.57
CA MET A 1 5.74 -23.04 -7.32
C MET A 1 6.28 -23.88 -6.16
N HIS A 2 5.63 -24.98 -5.76
CA HIS A 2 6.09 -25.81 -4.63
C HIS A 2 7.55 -26.30 -4.73
N HIS A 3 8.00 -26.75 -5.91
CA HIS A 3 9.37 -27.25 -6.12
C HIS A 3 10.46 -26.16 -6.00
N LEU A 4 10.15 -24.92 -6.37
CA LEU A 4 11.09 -23.79 -6.21
C LEU A 4 11.19 -23.36 -4.74
N ARG A 5 10.06 -23.37 -4.02
CA ARG A 5 10.01 -23.08 -2.58
C ARG A 5 10.70 -24.13 -1.72
N SER A 6 10.68 -25.40 -2.11
CA SER A 6 11.41 -26.46 -1.39
C SER A 6 12.91 -26.42 -1.64
N LYS A 7 13.33 -25.99 -2.84
CA LYS A 7 14.75 -25.92 -3.22
C LYS A 7 15.45 -24.66 -2.72
N HIS A 8 14.75 -23.54 -2.63
CA HIS A 8 15.29 -22.26 -2.17
C HIS A 8 14.42 -21.67 -1.05
N ARG A 9 14.51 -22.28 0.13
CA ARG A 9 13.64 -21.98 1.27
C ARG A 9 13.78 -20.55 1.79
N ASP A 10 14.97 -19.97 1.66
CA ASP A 10 15.32 -18.63 2.16
C ASP A 10 15.41 -17.57 1.05
N CYS A 11 14.86 -17.87 -0.14
CA CYS A 11 14.80 -16.91 -1.24
C CYS A 11 13.50 -16.10 -1.16
N VAL A 12 13.61 -14.79 -0.95
CA VAL A 12 12.47 -13.89 -0.72
C VAL A 12 11.51 -13.78 -1.92
N PRO A 13 11.95 -13.60 -3.18
CA PRO A 13 11.01 -13.41 -4.29
C PRO A 13 10.02 -14.56 -4.50
N PRO A 14 10.41 -15.85 -4.49
CA PRO A 14 9.45 -16.97 -4.55
C PRO A 14 8.42 -16.98 -3.41
N ILE A 15 8.81 -16.53 -2.21
CA ILE A 15 7.90 -16.42 -1.05
C ILE A 15 6.87 -15.32 -1.30
N LEU A 16 7.30 -14.15 -1.78
CA LEU A 16 6.40 -13.05 -2.13
C LEU A 16 5.40 -13.44 -3.22
N ILE A 17 5.88 -14.09 -4.29
CA ILE A 17 5.00 -14.55 -5.38
C ILE A 17 3.96 -15.56 -4.86
N ALA A 18 4.34 -16.44 -3.92
CA ALA A 18 3.39 -17.35 -3.27
C ALA A 18 2.35 -16.59 -2.43
N GLY A 19 2.78 -15.59 -1.64
CA GLY A 19 1.89 -14.71 -0.88
C GLY A 19 0.89 -13.96 -1.77
N HIS A 20 1.35 -13.45 -2.92
CA HIS A 20 0.48 -12.79 -3.90
C HIS A 20 -0.53 -13.74 -4.52
N HIS A 21 -0.12 -14.97 -4.86
CA HIS A 21 -1.04 -16.00 -5.34
C HIS A 21 -2.16 -16.30 -4.34
N PHE A 22 -1.84 -16.40 -3.04
CA PHE A 22 -2.85 -16.56 -1.99
C PHE A 22 -3.73 -15.32 -1.82
N THR A 23 -3.17 -14.12 -1.99
CA THR A 23 -3.93 -12.87 -1.91
C THR A 23 -4.98 -12.79 -3.02
N VAL A 24 -4.60 -13.08 -4.27
CA VAL A 24 -5.52 -13.10 -5.44
C VAL A 24 -6.64 -14.12 -5.25
N THR A 25 -6.35 -15.25 -4.61
CA THR A 25 -7.35 -16.30 -4.31
C THR A 25 -8.12 -16.05 -3.00
N SER A 26 -8.01 -14.85 -2.40
CA SER A 26 -8.65 -14.47 -1.13
C SER A 26 -8.30 -15.37 0.07
N ARG A 27 -7.18 -16.10 -0.01
CA ARG A 27 -6.62 -16.93 1.06
C ARG A 27 -5.71 -16.09 1.95
N HIS A 28 -6.28 -15.07 2.59
CA HIS A 28 -5.51 -14.07 3.34
C HIS A 28 -4.69 -14.63 4.51
N GLN A 29 -5.14 -15.72 5.14
CA GLN A 29 -4.38 -16.39 6.21
C GLN A 29 -3.09 -17.02 5.67
N ASP A 30 -3.17 -17.68 4.50
CA ASP A 30 -2.01 -18.29 3.87
C ASP A 30 -1.08 -17.21 3.30
N ALA A 31 -1.65 -16.15 2.72
CA ALA A 31 -0.88 -14.99 2.27
C ALA A 31 -0.08 -14.36 3.41
N ALA A 32 -0.73 -14.09 4.56
CA ALA A 32 -0.07 -13.54 5.73
C ALA A 32 1.05 -14.44 6.23
N ARG A 33 0.87 -15.78 6.22
CA ARG A 33 1.92 -16.73 6.58
C ARG A 33 3.14 -16.60 5.66
N GLU A 34 2.95 -16.58 4.34
CA GLU A 34 4.06 -16.43 3.39
C GLU A 34 4.76 -15.08 3.56
N TYR A 35 4.02 -13.97 3.65
CA TYR A 35 4.66 -12.66 3.84
C TYR A 35 5.41 -12.55 5.17
N LEU A 36 4.94 -13.19 6.24
CA LEU A 36 5.65 -13.24 7.51
C LEU A 36 6.95 -14.06 7.43
N GLU A 37 7.00 -15.12 6.61
CA GLU A 37 8.27 -15.81 6.32
C GLU A 37 9.24 -14.90 5.57
N ALA A 38 8.75 -14.12 4.59
CA ALA A 38 9.58 -13.12 3.91
C ALA A 38 10.08 -12.03 4.88
N TYR A 39 9.24 -11.61 5.84
CA TYR A 39 9.59 -10.62 6.86
C TYR A 39 10.72 -11.07 7.77
N LYS A 40 10.80 -12.35 8.13
CA LYS A 40 11.92 -12.90 8.91
C LYS A 40 13.27 -12.74 8.21
N LEU A 41 13.27 -12.76 6.87
CA LEU A 41 14.48 -12.66 6.04
C LEU A 41 14.86 -11.20 5.75
N MET A 42 13.86 -10.33 5.55
CA MET A 42 14.06 -8.92 5.20
C MET A 42 13.08 -8.00 5.94
N PRO A 43 13.25 -7.79 7.26
CA PRO A 43 12.31 -7.02 8.07
C PRO A 43 12.26 -5.52 7.72
N ASP A 44 13.34 -5.00 7.15
CA ASP A 44 13.47 -3.60 6.73
C ASP A 44 12.97 -3.33 5.31
N SER A 45 12.39 -4.32 4.63
CA SER A 45 11.79 -4.11 3.32
C SER A 45 10.43 -3.39 3.43
N PRO A 46 10.26 -2.21 2.80
CA PRO A 46 8.97 -1.51 2.79
C PRO A 46 7.85 -2.37 2.21
N LEU A 47 8.11 -3.01 1.06
CA LEU A 47 7.12 -3.82 0.35
C LEU A 47 6.62 -4.99 1.21
N ILE A 48 7.54 -5.69 1.89
CA ILE A 48 7.16 -6.82 2.75
C ILE A 48 6.26 -6.35 3.90
N ASN A 49 6.61 -5.24 4.56
CA ASN A 49 5.79 -4.67 5.63
C ASN A 49 4.39 -4.28 5.13
N LEU A 50 4.31 -3.66 3.93
CA LEU A 50 3.03 -3.34 3.29
C LEU A 50 2.21 -4.60 3.03
N CYS A 51 2.81 -5.64 2.45
CA CYS A 51 2.13 -6.91 2.14
C CYS A 51 1.64 -7.64 3.40
N VAL A 52 2.46 -7.71 4.46
CA VAL A 52 2.06 -8.32 5.74
C VAL A 52 0.87 -7.54 6.33
N GLY A 53 0.99 -6.21 6.42
CA GLY A 53 -0.06 -5.35 6.97
C GLY A 53 -1.38 -5.49 6.22
N ALA A 54 -1.34 -5.42 4.89
CA ALA A 54 -2.53 -5.58 4.04
C ALA A 54 -3.15 -6.98 4.14
N ALA A 55 -2.35 -8.05 4.21
CA ALA A 55 -2.85 -9.41 4.36
C ALA A 55 -3.54 -9.63 5.71
N LEU A 56 -2.97 -9.11 6.80
CA LEU A 56 -3.57 -9.19 8.14
C LEU A 56 -4.87 -8.39 8.24
N ILE A 57 -4.92 -7.18 7.66
CA ILE A 57 -6.15 -6.39 7.61
C ILE A 57 -7.25 -7.14 6.84
N ASN A 58 -6.94 -7.69 5.66
CA ASN A 58 -7.91 -8.47 4.90
C ASN A 58 -8.34 -9.75 5.62
N LEU A 59 -7.43 -10.39 6.35
CA LEU A 59 -7.76 -11.53 7.21
C LEU A 59 -8.73 -11.13 8.34
N ALA A 60 -8.51 -9.98 8.99
CA ALA A 60 -9.35 -9.46 10.04
C ALA A 60 -10.77 -9.08 9.57
N LEU A 61 -10.92 -8.65 8.31
CA LEU A 61 -12.21 -8.37 7.69
C LEU A 61 -13.01 -9.64 7.34
N GLY A 62 -12.35 -10.81 7.33
CA GLY A 62 -13.00 -12.09 7.11
C GLY A 62 -13.94 -12.50 8.25
N PHE A 63 -15.02 -13.22 7.91
CA PHE A 63 -16.06 -13.58 8.88
C PHE A 63 -15.66 -14.69 9.87
N ARG A 64 -14.60 -15.46 9.58
CA ARG A 64 -14.23 -16.66 10.36
C ARG A 64 -13.30 -16.39 11.54
N LEU A 65 -12.61 -15.24 11.55
CA LEU A 65 -11.64 -14.93 12.59
C LEU A 65 -12.35 -14.43 13.86
N LYS A 66 -11.97 -14.98 15.02
CA LYS A 66 -12.52 -14.57 16.33
C LYS A 66 -11.83 -13.30 16.87
N ASN A 67 -10.50 -13.24 16.83
CA ASN A 67 -9.71 -12.11 17.36
C ASN A 67 -9.46 -11.03 16.30
N ARG A 68 -10.53 -10.49 15.70
CA ARG A 68 -10.40 -9.54 14.57
C ARG A 68 -9.68 -8.26 14.94
N HIS A 69 -9.97 -7.70 16.12
CA HIS A 69 -9.35 -6.45 16.56
C HIS A 69 -7.85 -6.58 16.80
N GLU A 70 -7.41 -7.71 17.37
CA GLU A 70 -6.00 -8.01 17.58
C GLU A 70 -5.25 -8.13 16.24
N CYS A 71 -5.81 -8.93 15.32
CA CYS A 71 -5.25 -9.10 13.97
C CYS A 71 -5.20 -7.77 13.20
N LEU A 72 -6.23 -6.93 13.37
CA LEU A 72 -6.26 -5.60 12.77
C LEU A 72 -5.17 -4.69 13.35
N ALA A 73 -4.98 -4.68 14.67
CA ALA A 73 -3.92 -3.92 15.32
C ALA A 73 -2.52 -4.37 14.86
N GLN A 74 -2.31 -5.68 14.71
CA GLN A 74 -1.08 -6.24 14.13
C GLN A 74 -0.87 -5.75 12.69
N GLY A 75 -1.92 -5.79 11.86
CA GLY A 75 -1.87 -5.28 10.50
C GLY A 75 -1.43 -3.81 10.41
N PHE A 76 -2.01 -2.95 11.24
CA PHE A 76 -1.59 -1.54 11.32
C PHE A 76 -0.16 -1.37 11.85
N ALA A 77 0.31 -2.20 12.79
CA ALA A 77 1.68 -2.12 13.27
C ALA A 77 2.72 -2.31 12.14
N PHE A 78 2.47 -3.24 11.22
CA PHE A 78 3.32 -3.41 10.04
C PHE A 78 3.24 -2.22 9.07
N LEU A 79 2.05 -1.64 8.86
CA LEU A 79 1.92 -0.44 8.03
C LEU A 79 2.61 0.79 8.67
N TYR A 80 2.59 0.92 10.00
CA TYR A 80 3.34 1.95 10.71
C TYR A 80 4.84 1.75 10.62
N ASN A 81 5.32 0.50 10.65
CA ASN A 81 6.72 0.22 10.36
C ASN A 81 7.08 0.58 8.91
N ASN A 82 6.19 0.31 7.95
CA ASN A 82 6.37 0.76 6.55
C ASN A 82 6.52 2.30 6.46
N ILE A 83 5.66 3.09 7.13
CA ILE A 83 5.82 4.55 7.23
C ILE A 83 7.19 4.93 7.78
N ARG A 84 7.63 4.28 8.86
CA ARG A 84 8.92 4.56 9.50
C ARG A 84 10.08 4.31 8.55
N ILE A 85 10.10 3.17 7.85
CA ILE A 85 11.17 2.81 6.90
C ILE A 85 11.16 3.79 5.71
N CYS A 86 9.98 4.15 5.21
CA CYS A 86 9.81 5.08 4.10
C CYS A 86 9.93 6.56 4.50
N SER A 87 10.28 6.86 5.75
CA SER A 87 10.42 8.24 6.26
C SER A 87 9.19 9.13 6.00
N ASN A 88 7.98 8.59 6.19
CA ASN A 88 6.72 9.26 5.90
C ASN A 88 6.57 9.71 4.43
N SER A 89 7.05 8.89 3.48
CA SER A 89 6.82 9.13 2.05
C SER A 89 5.32 9.28 1.73
N GLN A 90 5.02 10.00 0.66
CA GLN A 90 3.64 10.20 0.19
C GLN A 90 2.91 8.87 0.02
N GLU A 91 3.55 7.88 -0.60
CA GLU A 91 3.03 6.54 -0.81
C GLU A 91 2.70 5.82 0.51
N SER A 92 3.61 5.87 1.49
CA SER A 92 3.39 5.18 2.78
C SER A 92 2.20 5.77 3.55
N LEU A 93 2.03 7.09 3.51
CA LEU A 93 0.88 7.78 4.12
C LEU A 93 -0.42 7.47 3.38
N TYR A 94 -0.38 7.44 2.04
CA TYR A 94 -1.53 7.06 1.23
C TYR A 94 -1.97 5.62 1.51
N ASN A 95 -1.03 4.68 1.61
CA ASN A 95 -1.33 3.28 1.92
C ASN A 95 -1.99 3.11 3.29
N VAL A 96 -1.56 3.87 4.32
CA VAL A 96 -2.23 3.87 5.63
C VAL A 96 -3.60 4.56 5.58
N ALA A 97 -3.76 5.65 4.81
CA ALA A 97 -5.06 6.26 4.57
C ALA A 97 -6.05 5.26 3.93
N ARG A 98 -5.59 4.53 2.91
CA ARG A 98 -6.35 3.45 2.24
C ARG A 98 -6.71 2.35 3.22
N ALA A 99 -5.80 1.93 4.08
CA ALA A 99 -6.06 0.92 5.10
C ALA A 99 -7.13 1.37 6.09
N TYR A 100 -7.05 2.60 6.60
CA TYR A 100 -8.08 3.18 7.48
C TYR A 100 -9.45 3.28 6.80
N HIS A 101 -9.46 3.71 5.53
CA HIS A 101 -10.70 3.79 4.75
C HIS A 101 -11.31 2.40 4.56
N HIS A 102 -10.49 1.40 4.22
CA HIS A 102 -10.91 0.01 3.97
C HIS A 102 -11.59 -0.63 5.18
N VAL A 103 -11.17 -0.28 6.40
CA VAL A 103 -11.74 -0.82 7.65
C VAL A 103 -12.84 0.06 8.23
N GLY A 104 -13.23 1.14 7.55
CA GLY A 104 -14.31 2.04 7.96
C GLY A 104 -13.93 3.11 8.98
N LEU A 105 -12.64 3.28 9.30
CA LEU A 105 -12.14 4.34 10.20
C LEU A 105 -11.93 5.64 9.43
N VAL A 106 -13.01 6.17 8.86
CA VAL A 106 -13.00 7.25 7.87
C VAL A 106 -12.41 8.57 8.36
N THR A 107 -12.55 8.91 9.65
CA THR A 107 -11.93 10.12 10.23
C THR A 107 -10.40 10.05 10.18
N HIS A 108 -9.83 8.87 10.47
CA HIS A 108 -8.38 8.67 10.37
C HIS A 108 -7.96 8.66 8.91
N ALA A 109 -8.74 8.01 8.04
CA ALA A 109 -8.47 8.01 6.60
C ALA A 109 -8.39 9.44 6.04
N ALA A 110 -9.35 10.31 6.38
CA ALA A 110 -9.38 11.70 5.96
C ALA A 110 -8.11 12.45 6.39
N SER A 111 -7.74 12.36 7.67
CA SER A 111 -6.52 13.00 8.18
C SER A 111 -5.25 12.53 7.45
N TYR A 112 -5.13 11.24 7.11
CA TYR A 112 -3.98 10.77 6.34
C TYR A 112 -4.03 11.18 4.86
N TYR A 113 -5.20 11.23 4.21
CA TYR A 113 -5.29 11.77 2.85
C TYR A 113 -4.91 13.25 2.81
N GLU A 114 -5.27 14.05 3.81
CA GLU A 114 -4.83 15.45 3.92
C GLU A 114 -3.31 15.57 4.02
N LYS A 115 -2.65 14.69 4.78
CA LYS A 115 -1.17 14.62 4.82
C LYS A 115 -0.57 14.29 3.45
N VAL A 116 -1.20 13.39 2.69
CA VAL A 116 -0.77 13.07 1.32
C VAL A 116 -0.91 14.29 0.41
N LEU A 117 -2.02 15.03 0.50
CA LEU A 117 -2.27 16.27 -0.26
C LEU A 117 -1.25 17.37 0.03
N ALA A 118 -0.70 17.41 1.24
CA ALA A 118 0.33 18.37 1.66
C ALA A 118 1.74 18.04 1.13
N ILE A 119 1.98 16.83 0.61
CA ILE A 119 3.29 16.40 0.11
C ILE A 119 3.32 16.50 -1.41
N TYR A 120 4.31 17.23 -1.92
CA TYR A 120 4.61 17.31 -3.34
C TYR A 120 5.78 16.38 -3.65
N GLU A 121 5.49 15.27 -4.29
CA GLU A 121 6.51 14.34 -4.76
C GLU A 121 7.32 15.00 -5.89
N LYS A 122 8.64 14.83 -5.88
CA LYS A 122 9.50 15.29 -6.97
C LYS A 122 9.41 14.30 -8.13
N GLU A 123 9.53 14.81 -9.34
CA GLU A 123 9.70 13.97 -10.52
C GLU A 123 10.96 13.11 -10.37
N TYR A 124 10.79 11.79 -10.47
CA TYR A 124 11.93 10.86 -10.42
C TYR A 124 12.39 10.50 -11.83
N PRO A 125 13.71 10.53 -12.08
CA PRO A 125 14.24 9.96 -13.31
C PRO A 125 13.98 8.45 -13.30
N MET A 126 13.45 7.92 -14.40
CA MET A 126 13.20 6.50 -14.54
C MET A 126 14.50 5.71 -14.31
N PRO A 127 14.52 4.68 -13.44
CA PRO A 127 15.71 3.85 -13.26
C PRO A 127 16.09 3.18 -14.59
N LYS A 128 17.39 3.13 -14.90
CA LYS A 128 17.88 2.35 -16.05
C LYS A 128 17.74 0.87 -15.72
N LEU A 129 16.98 0.11 -16.50
CA LEU A 129 16.92 -1.33 -16.34
C LEU A 129 18.19 -1.94 -16.92
N THR A 130 18.73 -2.98 -16.28
CA THR A 130 20.02 -3.60 -16.65
C THR A 130 20.04 -4.23 -18.05
N ASN A 131 18.88 -4.38 -18.68
CA ASN A 131 18.70 -5.09 -19.96
C ASN A 131 18.27 -4.15 -21.10
N GLU A 132 18.37 -2.83 -20.93
CA GLU A 132 17.97 -1.86 -21.94
C GLU A 132 19.12 -1.52 -22.89
N ASP A 133 18.82 -1.49 -24.19
CA ASP A 133 19.77 -1.12 -25.24
C ASP A 133 20.23 0.34 -25.04
N PRO A 134 21.56 0.61 -24.97
CA PRO A 134 22.08 1.96 -24.76
C PRO A 134 21.79 2.95 -25.91
N ASN A 135 21.27 2.46 -27.04
CA ASN A 135 21.01 3.26 -28.25
C ASN A 135 19.56 3.75 -28.39
N VAL A 136 18.64 3.40 -27.47
CA VAL A 136 17.30 4.00 -27.46
C VAL A 136 17.34 5.29 -26.66
N GLY A 137 17.80 6.36 -27.32
CA GLY A 137 17.77 7.73 -26.83
C GLY A 137 16.35 8.32 -26.81
N GLU A 138 15.40 7.62 -26.20
CA GLU A 138 14.12 8.23 -25.86
C GLU A 138 14.34 9.15 -24.67
N GLU A 139 13.94 10.42 -24.80
CA GLU A 139 13.74 11.33 -23.67
C GLU A 139 12.73 10.67 -22.73
N ARG A 140 13.24 9.89 -21.77
CA ARG A 140 12.41 9.20 -20.78
C ARG A 140 11.73 10.26 -19.96
N LYS A 141 10.45 10.49 -20.23
CA LYS A 141 9.64 11.40 -19.43
C LYS A 141 9.73 10.95 -17.97
N PRO A 142 10.06 11.87 -17.05
CA PRO A 142 10.07 11.52 -15.64
C PRO A 142 8.71 10.95 -15.26
N VAL A 143 8.72 9.88 -14.48
CA VAL A 143 7.47 9.30 -13.99
C VAL A 143 7.03 10.14 -12.82
N ASN A 144 5.88 10.79 -12.99
CA ASN A 144 5.22 11.48 -11.89
C ASN A 144 4.42 10.45 -11.08
N CYS A 145 4.97 10.01 -9.95
CA CYS A 145 4.33 9.09 -8.99
C CYS A 145 3.51 9.84 -7.93
N ASP A 146 2.94 11.00 -8.26
CA ASP A 146 2.17 11.82 -7.32
C ASP A 146 0.76 11.26 -7.08
N LEU A 147 0.52 10.83 -5.84
CA LEU A 147 -0.72 10.22 -5.36
C LEU A 147 -1.76 11.23 -4.86
N ARG A 148 -1.53 12.54 -5.04
CA ARG A 148 -2.47 13.58 -4.56
C ARG A 148 -3.84 13.48 -5.23
N LYS A 149 -3.91 13.12 -6.50
CA LYS A 149 -5.20 13.00 -7.21
C LYS A 149 -6.02 11.84 -6.66
N GLU A 150 -5.38 10.72 -6.36
CA GLU A 150 -5.95 9.53 -5.77
C GLU A 150 -6.40 9.80 -4.32
N ALA A 151 -5.58 10.53 -3.55
CA ALA A 151 -5.93 10.96 -2.20
C ALA A 151 -7.14 11.90 -2.21
N ALA A 152 -7.15 12.91 -3.09
CA ALA A 152 -8.25 13.85 -3.26
C ALA A 152 -9.55 13.13 -3.65
N HIS A 153 -9.47 12.18 -4.58
CA HIS A 153 -10.62 11.37 -4.98
C HIS A 153 -11.19 10.57 -3.79
N ASN A 154 -10.33 9.91 -3.01
CA ASN A 154 -10.80 9.13 -1.86
C ASN A 154 -11.35 10.02 -0.73
N LEU A 155 -10.75 11.20 -0.52
CA LEU A 155 -11.24 12.19 0.44
C LEU A 155 -12.60 12.76 0.01
N HIS A 156 -12.77 13.03 -1.28
CA HIS A 156 -14.06 13.39 -1.86
C HIS A 156 -15.14 12.34 -1.55
N LEU A 157 -14.84 11.05 -1.69
CA LEU A 157 -15.81 9.99 -1.38
C LEU A 157 -16.23 10.01 0.10
N ILE A 158 -15.28 10.25 1.01
CA ILE A 158 -15.57 10.38 2.44
C ILE A 158 -16.50 11.58 2.69
N TYR A 159 -16.17 12.77 2.18
CA TYR A 159 -16.99 13.97 2.36
C TYR A 159 -18.38 13.84 1.73
N LYS A 160 -18.47 13.21 0.56
CA LYS A 160 -19.75 12.93 -0.09
C LYS A 160 -20.61 12.01 0.77
N HIS A 161 -20.03 10.95 1.33
CA HIS A 161 -20.75 10.01 2.18
C HIS A 161 -21.20 10.64 3.50
N SER A 162 -20.42 11.58 4.05
CA SER A 162 -20.79 12.31 5.27
C SER A 162 -21.80 13.45 5.05
N GLY A 163 -22.23 13.70 3.81
CA GLY A 163 -23.14 14.80 3.46
C GLY A 163 -22.47 16.18 3.33
N ALA A 164 -21.14 16.26 3.43
CA ALA A 164 -20.37 17.49 3.26
C ALA A 164 -20.12 17.78 1.77
N PHE A 165 -21.18 18.00 1.00
CA PHE A 165 -21.11 18.10 -0.46
C PHE A 165 -20.25 19.27 -0.97
N ASP A 166 -20.22 20.38 -0.24
CA ASP A 166 -19.42 21.54 -0.61
C ASP A 166 -17.92 21.24 -0.52
N LEU A 167 -17.49 20.63 0.60
CA LEU A 167 -16.10 20.15 0.77
C LEU A 167 -15.75 19.08 -0.26
N ALA A 168 -16.67 18.14 -0.52
CA ALA A 168 -16.46 17.10 -1.52
C ALA A 168 -16.21 17.70 -2.92
N ARG A 169 -16.94 18.75 -3.30
CA ARG A 169 -16.75 19.45 -4.58
C ARG A 169 -15.46 20.27 -4.59
N GLN A 170 -15.16 20.95 -3.49
CA GLN A 170 -13.97 21.77 -3.35
C GLN A 170 -12.70 20.95 -3.51
N VAL A 171 -12.57 19.80 -2.82
CA VAL A 171 -11.38 18.95 -2.91
C VAL A 171 -11.07 18.51 -4.35
N LEU A 172 -12.09 18.15 -5.14
CA LEU A 172 -11.88 17.79 -6.55
C LEU A 172 -11.48 19.01 -7.38
N LYS A 173 -12.06 20.18 -7.12
CA LYS A 173 -11.71 21.42 -7.81
C LYS A 173 -10.26 21.82 -7.54
N ASP A 174 -9.79 21.66 -6.30
CA ASP A 174 -8.47 22.13 -5.87
C ASP A 174 -7.35 21.18 -6.32
N HIS A 175 -7.63 19.87 -6.46
CA HIS A 175 -6.58 18.86 -6.66
C HIS A 175 -6.73 17.99 -7.92
N CYS A 176 -7.89 17.96 -8.57
CA CYS A 176 -8.16 17.06 -9.69
C CYS A 176 -8.40 17.78 -11.03
N THR A 177 -8.23 19.09 -11.12
CA THR A 177 -8.32 19.85 -12.38
C THR A 177 -6.96 19.93 -13.10
N PHE A 178 -7.00 20.03 -14.44
CA PHE A 178 -5.83 20.13 -15.32
C PHE A 178 -5.34 21.56 -15.49
#